data_AF-A0A8C5EL19-F1
#
_entry.id   AF-A0A8C5EL19-F1
#
_cell.length_a   1.000
_cell.length_b   1.000
_cell.length_c   1.000
_cell.angle_alpha   90.00
_cell.angle_beta   90.00
_cell.angle_gamma   90.00
#
_symmetry.space_group_name_H-M   'P 1'
#
loop_
_entity.id
_entity.type
_entity.pdbx_description
1 polymer ?
#
loop_
_entity_poly.entity_id
_entity_poly.type
_entity_poly.pdbx_seq_one_letter_code
_entity_poly.pdbx_strand_id
1 'polypeptide(L)'
;MGVPGSKPGKQAQVLMLGLDGSGKTTLLYKLKYNESVETVPTVGFNIETVETERGSPGLTVWDVGGQRKMRPHWKHHYTDTAGLLFVVDSCALKRMDEARKELQRVLKYESLKGVPLVVLANKQDLPGALNVEDVCVMLDLMRVCGESRAWFIQPCSATTGMGLEEGFRRIVYLMKTPLKQTQEDIRVKMRSKGFSLTAAKQIILCGS
;
A
#
# COMPACT_ATOMS: atom_id res chain seq x y z
N MET A 1 42.80 3.75 13.45
CA MET A 1 41.64 4.68 13.53
C MET A 1 40.46 3.99 12.86
N GLY A 2 39.56 3.40 13.65
CA GLY A 2 38.38 2.72 13.13
C GLY A 2 37.30 3.74 12.81
N VAL A 3 36.75 3.67 11.59
CA VAL A 3 35.60 4.46 11.16
C VAL A 3 34.42 4.15 12.11
N PRO A 4 33.67 5.15 12.63
CA PRO A 4 32.51 4.87 13.45
C PRO A 4 31.48 4.14 12.60
N GLY A 5 31.24 2.86 12.89
CA GLY A 5 30.16 2.10 12.30
C GLY A 5 28.84 2.78 12.65
N SER A 6 28.21 3.42 11.65
CA SER A 6 26.81 3.82 11.76
C SER A 6 26.00 2.58 12.13
N LYS A 7 25.36 2.58 13.30
CA LYS A 7 24.37 1.55 13.66
C LYS A 7 23.45 1.36 12.45
N PRO A 8 23.28 0.14 11.91
CA PRO A 8 22.35 -0.06 10.82
C PRO A 8 20.99 0.47 11.27
N GLY A 9 20.42 1.39 10.50
CA GLY A 9 19.11 1.97 10.80
C GLY A 9 18.09 0.85 10.96
N LYS A 10 17.16 0.99 11.91
CA LYS A 10 16.10 0.01 12.14
C LYS A 10 15.34 -0.19 10.82
N GLN A 11 15.31 -1.40 10.28
CA GLN A 11 14.54 -1.75 9.07
C GLN A 11 13.13 -2.17 9.49
N ALA A 12 12.11 -1.76 8.74
CA ALA A 12 10.73 -2.15 8.94
C ALA A 12 10.25 -3.05 7.80
N GLN A 13 9.61 -4.17 8.12
CA GLN A 13 9.06 -5.07 7.10
C GLN A 13 7.76 -4.51 6.53
N VAL A 14 7.75 -4.28 5.22
CA VAL A 14 6.54 -3.91 4.47
C VAL A 14 6.18 -5.05 3.54
N LEU A 15 4.96 -5.56 3.67
CA LEU A 15 4.44 -6.62 2.82
C LEU A 15 3.67 -6.00 1.65
N MET A 16 4.02 -6.35 0.42
CA MET A 16 3.33 -5.89 -0.78
C MET A 16 2.54 -7.03 -1.44
N LEU A 17 1.22 -6.92 -1.37
CA LEU A 17 0.26 -7.90 -1.91
C LEU A 17 -0.63 -7.26 -2.99
N GLY A 18 -1.42 -8.09 -3.66
CA GLY A 18 -2.30 -7.69 -4.76
C GLY A 18 -2.36 -8.78 -5.82
N LEU A 19 -3.37 -8.72 -6.67
CA LEU A 19 -3.57 -9.73 -7.72
C LEU A 19 -2.37 -9.81 -8.67
N ASP A 20 -2.24 -10.93 -9.37
CA ASP A 20 -1.38 -11.04 -10.55
C ASP A 20 -1.73 -9.93 -11.57
N GLY A 21 -0.70 -9.38 -12.23
CA GLY A 21 -0.88 -8.30 -13.21
C GLY A 21 -1.13 -6.91 -12.62
N SER A 22 -1.25 -6.74 -11.29
CA SER A 22 -1.47 -5.42 -10.67
C SER A 22 -0.26 -4.48 -10.72
N GLY A 23 0.93 -5.02 -11.03
CA GLY A 23 2.16 -4.25 -11.24
C GLY A 23 3.10 -4.13 -10.03
N LYS A 24 2.95 -4.99 -9.01
CA LYS A 24 3.79 -5.00 -7.78
C LYS A 24 5.30 -4.99 -8.07
N THR A 25 5.79 -5.94 -8.84
CA THR A 25 7.22 -6.07 -9.13
C THR A 25 7.74 -4.88 -9.94
N THR A 26 7.02 -4.48 -11.00
CA THR A 26 7.37 -3.27 -11.78
C THR A 26 7.44 -2.04 -10.89
N LEU A 27 6.51 -1.91 -9.93
CA LEU A 27 6.47 -0.78 -9.00
C LEU A 27 7.71 -0.74 -8.10
N LEU A 28 8.08 -1.88 -7.51
CA LEU A 28 9.26 -1.99 -6.65
C LEU A 28 10.55 -1.68 -7.41
N TYR A 29 10.69 -2.20 -8.63
CA TYR A 29 11.87 -1.97 -9.46
C TYR A 29 11.93 -0.53 -9.95
N LYS A 30 10.78 0.05 -10.33
CA LYS A 30 10.72 1.46 -10.70
C LYS A 30 11.11 2.37 -9.55
N LEU A 31 10.64 2.09 -8.34
CA LEU A 31 11.01 2.89 -7.16
C LEU A 31 12.50 2.76 -6.84
N LYS A 32 13.05 1.55 -6.88
CA LYS A 32 14.41 1.30 -6.39
C LYS A 32 15.50 1.63 -7.42
N TYR A 33 15.25 1.33 -8.69
CA TYR A 33 16.25 1.42 -9.75
C TYR A 33 15.90 2.44 -10.84
N ASN A 34 14.73 3.09 -10.73
CA ASN A 34 14.15 3.92 -11.80
C ASN A 34 13.94 3.16 -13.13
N GLU A 35 13.88 1.83 -13.08
CA GLU A 35 13.73 0.97 -14.25
C GLU A 35 12.28 0.55 -14.46
N SER A 36 11.80 0.68 -15.69
CA SER A 36 10.52 0.11 -16.12
C SER A 36 10.79 -1.24 -16.75
N VAL A 37 10.84 -2.29 -15.93
CA VAL A 37 11.13 -3.66 -16.38
C VAL A 37 9.89 -4.37 -16.90
N GLU A 38 10.02 -5.05 -18.04
CA GLU A 38 9.06 -6.09 -18.42
C GLU A 38 9.20 -7.25 -17.43
N THR A 39 8.10 -7.62 -16.80
CA THR A 39 8.10 -8.67 -15.77
C THR A 39 7.35 -9.89 -16.25
N VAL A 40 7.88 -11.06 -15.90
CA VAL A 40 7.11 -12.31 -15.92
C VAL A 40 6.38 -12.46 -14.58
N PRO A 41 5.26 -13.23 -14.52
CA PRO A 41 4.57 -13.46 -13.26
C PRO A 41 5.50 -14.01 -12.17
N THR A 42 5.67 -13.24 -11.09
CA THR A 42 6.54 -13.61 -9.96
C THR A 42 6.14 -14.93 -9.34
N VAL A 43 7.09 -15.85 -9.23
CA VAL A 43 6.97 -17.13 -8.53
C VAL A 43 7.67 -16.99 -7.19
N GLY A 44 6.97 -17.31 -6.09
CA GLY A 44 7.46 -17.04 -4.74
C GLY A 44 7.36 -15.57 -4.36
N PHE A 45 8.49 -14.94 -4.05
CA PHE A 45 8.60 -13.57 -3.58
C PHE A 45 9.96 -12.95 -3.94
N ASN A 46 10.02 -11.62 -3.99
CA ASN A 46 11.25 -10.82 -4.06
C ASN A 46 11.38 -9.99 -2.77
N ILE A 47 12.61 -9.77 -2.31
CA ILE A 47 12.90 -8.92 -1.15
C ILE A 47 13.84 -7.81 -1.59
N GLU A 48 13.44 -6.57 -1.38
CA GLU A 48 14.29 -5.42 -1.64
C GLU A 48 14.27 -4.43 -0.48
N THR A 49 15.45 -3.90 -0.15
CA THR A 49 15.56 -2.77 0.77
C THR A 49 15.37 -1.46 0.03
N VAL A 50 14.50 -0.58 0.55
CA VAL A 50 14.26 0.79 0.08
C VAL A 50 14.63 1.75 1.21
N GLU A 51 15.58 2.64 0.93
CA GLU A 51 15.98 3.68 1.88
C GLU A 51 14.90 4.76 1.98
N THR A 52 14.76 5.35 3.17
CA THR A 52 13.79 6.42 3.43
C THR A 52 14.50 7.69 3.88
N GLU A 53 13.73 8.78 4.05
CA GLU A 53 14.24 10.05 4.53
C GLU A 53 14.97 9.91 5.89
N ARG A 54 15.99 10.75 6.13
CA ARG A 54 16.77 10.71 7.38
C ARG A 54 15.85 10.77 8.61
N GLY A 55 16.09 9.85 9.55
CA GLY A 55 15.27 9.74 10.77
C GLY A 55 14.01 8.88 10.64
N SER A 56 13.84 8.20 9.51
CA SER A 56 12.85 7.14 9.32
C SER A 56 13.54 5.78 9.15
N PRO A 57 12.84 4.67 9.48
CA PRO A 57 13.38 3.33 9.23
C PRO A 57 13.51 3.09 7.73
N GLY A 58 14.56 2.38 7.32
CA GLY A 58 14.57 1.75 5.98
C GLY A 58 13.44 0.73 5.89
N LEU A 59 13.05 0.38 4.67
CA LEU A 59 11.98 -0.58 4.42
C LEU A 59 12.55 -1.85 3.80
N THR A 60 12.27 -2.99 4.41
CA THR A 60 12.44 -4.31 3.76
C THR A 60 11.12 -4.68 3.12
N VAL A 61 11.03 -4.57 1.80
CA VAL A 61 9.80 -4.77 1.03
C VAL A 61 9.73 -6.19 0.52
N TRP A 62 8.67 -6.90 0.88
CA TRP A 62 8.37 -8.25 0.40
C TRP A 62 7.33 -8.20 -0.71
N ASP A 63 7.77 -8.31 -1.97
CA ASP A 63 6.89 -8.44 -3.13
C ASP A 63 6.50 -9.90 -3.35
N VAL A 64 5.25 -10.24 -3.11
CA VAL A 64 4.79 -11.64 -3.15
C VAL A 64 3.93 -11.90 -4.38
N GLY A 65 4.16 -13.01 -5.08
CA GLY A 65 3.43 -13.36 -6.29
C GLY A 65 1.90 -13.41 -6.07
N GLY A 66 1.16 -12.82 -7.01
CA GLY A 66 -0.29 -12.60 -6.89
C GLY A 66 -1.17 -13.63 -7.60
N GLN A 67 -0.58 -14.66 -8.20
CA GLN A 67 -1.30 -15.68 -8.95
C GLN A 67 -2.28 -16.42 -8.03
N ARG A 68 -3.47 -16.78 -8.52
CA ARG A 68 -4.52 -17.43 -7.71
C ARG A 68 -4.02 -18.65 -6.91
N LYS A 69 -3.19 -19.49 -7.51
CA LYS A 69 -2.59 -20.66 -6.85
C LYS A 69 -1.60 -20.32 -5.72
N MET A 70 -1.05 -19.12 -5.74
CA MET A 70 -0.05 -18.66 -4.76
C MET A 70 -0.64 -17.90 -3.58
N ARG A 71 -1.79 -17.24 -3.74
CA ARG A 71 -2.42 -16.41 -2.69
C ARG A 71 -2.63 -17.14 -1.35
N PRO A 72 -2.94 -18.46 -1.30
CA PRO A 72 -3.02 -19.18 -0.03
C PRO A 72 -1.71 -19.15 0.81
N HIS A 73 -0.57 -18.91 0.16
CA HIS A 73 0.74 -18.84 0.81
C HIS A 73 1.11 -17.44 1.30
N TRP A 74 0.35 -16.38 0.96
CA TRP A 74 0.60 -15.02 1.46
C TRP A 74 0.69 -14.97 2.99
N LYS A 75 -0.09 -15.81 3.68
CA LYS A 75 -0.11 -15.92 5.15
C LYS A 75 1.24 -16.24 5.79
N HIS A 76 2.16 -16.84 5.05
CA HIS A 76 3.51 -17.14 5.55
C HIS A 76 4.36 -15.88 5.74
N HIS A 77 3.93 -14.73 5.22
CA HIS A 77 4.66 -13.46 5.30
C HIS A 77 3.99 -12.43 6.23
N TYR A 78 2.91 -12.79 6.93
CA TYR A 78 2.15 -11.81 7.73
C TYR A 78 2.80 -11.45 9.06
N THR A 79 3.47 -12.42 9.70
CA THR A 79 4.20 -12.19 10.94
C THR A 79 5.24 -11.09 10.76
N ASP A 80 5.37 -10.22 11.76
CA ASP A 80 6.29 -9.08 11.80
C ASP A 80 6.08 -8.00 10.71
N THR A 81 4.98 -8.07 9.94
CA THR A 81 4.63 -7.02 8.98
C THR A 81 4.26 -5.72 9.70
N ALA A 82 5.09 -4.69 9.52
CA ALA A 82 4.86 -3.36 10.09
C ALA A 82 3.92 -2.50 9.23
N GLY A 83 3.85 -2.75 7.93
CA GLY A 83 2.97 -2.03 7.00
C GLY A 83 2.55 -2.91 5.81
N LEU A 84 1.33 -2.73 5.34
CA LEU A 84 0.78 -3.46 4.21
C LEU A 84 0.58 -2.52 3.01
N LEU A 85 1.19 -2.88 1.88
CA LEU A 85 0.89 -2.30 0.58
C LEU A 85 -0.03 -3.26 -0.18
N PHE A 86 -1.16 -2.76 -0.68
CA PHE A 86 -2.05 -3.55 -1.53
C PHE A 86 -2.21 -2.89 -2.89
N VAL A 87 -1.64 -3.51 -3.93
CA VAL A 87 -1.60 -2.96 -5.29
C VAL A 87 -2.79 -3.43 -6.09
N VAL A 88 -3.56 -2.49 -6.63
CA VAL A 88 -4.69 -2.77 -7.53
C VAL A 88 -4.43 -2.19 -8.91
N ASP A 89 -4.88 -2.92 -9.94
CA ASP A 89 -4.93 -2.43 -11.31
C ASP A 89 -6.20 -1.60 -11.49
N SER A 90 -6.05 -0.28 -11.60
CA SER A 90 -7.20 0.64 -11.69
C SER A 90 -7.95 0.52 -13.01
N CYS A 91 -7.42 -0.18 -14.03
CA CYS A 91 -8.11 -0.43 -15.30
C CYS A 91 -8.83 -1.79 -15.32
N ALA A 92 -8.56 -2.66 -14.35
CA ALA A 92 -9.10 -4.02 -14.32
C ALA A 92 -10.45 -4.11 -13.57
N LEU A 93 -11.47 -3.34 -14.01
CA LEU A 93 -12.79 -3.27 -13.36
C LEU A 93 -13.38 -4.65 -13.05
N LYS A 94 -13.30 -5.59 -14.00
CA LYS A 94 -13.84 -6.95 -13.86
C LYS A 94 -13.18 -7.77 -12.73
N ARG A 95 -11.99 -7.37 -12.27
CA ARG A 95 -11.22 -8.03 -11.20
C ARG A 95 -11.24 -7.29 -9.87
N MET A 96 -11.91 -6.13 -9.77
CA MET A 96 -11.97 -5.37 -8.52
C MET A 96 -12.70 -6.12 -7.41
N ASP A 97 -13.75 -6.88 -7.73
CA ASP A 97 -14.42 -7.75 -6.74
C ASP A 97 -13.49 -8.88 -6.25
N GLU A 98 -12.68 -9.46 -7.14
CA GLU A 98 -11.66 -10.44 -6.77
C GLU A 98 -10.63 -9.79 -5.82
N ALA A 99 -10.14 -8.59 -6.16
CA ALA A 99 -9.19 -7.84 -5.34
C ALA A 99 -9.77 -7.51 -3.95
N ARG A 100 -11.02 -7.06 -3.88
CA ARG A 100 -11.75 -6.82 -2.64
C ARG A 100 -11.81 -8.06 -1.77
N LYS A 101 -12.22 -9.20 -2.34
CA LYS A 101 -12.36 -10.47 -1.61
C LYS A 101 -11.01 -10.95 -1.04
N GLU A 102 -9.93 -10.80 -1.81
CA GLU A 102 -8.58 -11.11 -1.34
C GLU A 102 -8.13 -10.16 -0.23
N LEU A 103 -8.32 -8.84 -0.38
CA LEU A 103 -8.00 -7.86 0.65
C LEU A 103 -8.76 -8.13 1.95
N GLN A 104 -10.07 -8.41 1.86
CA GLN A 104 -10.89 -8.79 3.02
C GLN A 104 -10.39 -10.06 3.70
N ARG A 105 -9.92 -11.05 2.93
CA ARG A 105 -9.34 -12.27 3.48
C ARG A 105 -8.05 -11.99 4.22
N VAL A 106 -7.15 -11.20 3.63
CA VAL A 106 -5.87 -10.80 4.22
C VAL A 106 -6.09 -10.06 5.54
N LEU A 107 -6.98 -9.07 5.57
CA LEU A 107 -7.15 -8.20 6.74
C LEU A 107 -7.87 -8.86 7.93
N LYS A 108 -8.42 -10.07 7.76
CA LYS A 108 -9.01 -10.88 8.83
C LYS A 108 -7.97 -11.63 9.68
N TYR A 109 -6.72 -11.69 9.26
CA TYR A 109 -5.68 -12.40 10.03
C TYR A 109 -5.24 -11.57 11.23
N GLU A 110 -5.19 -12.20 12.40
CA GLU A 110 -4.84 -11.53 13.67
C GLU A 110 -3.43 -10.91 13.62
N SER A 111 -2.49 -11.57 12.94
CA SER A 111 -1.13 -11.05 12.73
C SER A 111 -1.07 -9.73 11.97
N LEU A 112 -2.13 -9.39 11.24
CA LEU A 112 -2.24 -8.12 10.52
C LEU A 112 -3.18 -7.15 11.22
N LYS A 113 -3.68 -7.42 12.43
CA LYS A 113 -4.59 -6.50 13.13
C LYS A 113 -3.91 -5.16 13.41
N GLY A 114 -4.58 -4.06 13.04
CA GLY A 114 -4.06 -2.69 13.25
C GLY A 114 -2.91 -2.27 12.32
N VAL A 115 -2.29 -3.19 11.58
CA VAL A 115 -1.21 -2.87 10.61
C VAL A 115 -1.70 -1.83 9.59
N PRO A 116 -1.01 -0.69 9.41
CA PRO A 116 -1.45 0.32 8.46
C PRO A 116 -1.49 -0.21 7.03
N LEU A 117 -2.48 0.23 6.26
CA LEU A 117 -2.68 -0.17 4.87
C LEU A 117 -2.50 1.03 3.92
N VAL A 118 -1.68 0.87 2.89
CA VAL A 118 -1.74 1.77 1.73
C VAL A 118 -2.17 0.98 0.51
N VAL A 119 -3.28 1.37 -0.10
CA VAL A 119 -3.72 0.85 -1.39
C VAL A 119 -3.03 1.66 -2.49
N LEU A 120 -2.25 1.00 -3.31
CA LEU A 120 -1.62 1.61 -4.49
C LEU A 120 -2.56 1.41 -5.67
N ALA A 121 -3.31 2.46 -6.03
CA ALA A 121 -4.20 2.48 -7.18
C ALA A 121 -3.36 2.70 -8.44
N ASN A 122 -2.83 1.59 -8.97
CA ASN A 122 -1.81 1.60 -10.01
C ASN A 122 -2.43 1.72 -11.42
N LYS A 123 -1.57 2.03 -12.41
CA LYS A 123 -1.89 2.20 -13.84
C LYS A 123 -2.74 3.44 -14.16
N GLN A 124 -2.55 4.50 -13.38
CA GLN A 124 -3.24 5.78 -13.59
C GLN A 124 -2.79 6.50 -14.88
N ASP A 125 -1.73 6.02 -15.53
CA ASP A 125 -1.29 6.46 -16.85
C ASP A 125 -2.19 5.98 -17.99
N LEU A 126 -3.03 4.96 -17.75
CA LEU A 126 -3.87 4.36 -18.78
C LEU A 126 -5.27 4.99 -18.86
N PRO A 127 -5.86 5.09 -20.06
CA PRO A 127 -7.23 5.56 -20.22
C PRO A 127 -8.21 4.60 -19.54
N GLY A 128 -9.21 5.17 -18.86
CA GLY A 128 -10.22 4.39 -18.14
C GLY A 128 -9.77 3.84 -16.79
N ALA A 129 -8.61 4.29 -16.27
CA ALA A 129 -8.23 4.05 -14.88
C ALA A 129 -9.28 4.64 -13.93
N LEU A 130 -9.73 3.83 -12.97
CA LEU A 130 -10.60 4.28 -11.88
C LEU A 130 -9.91 5.36 -11.06
N ASN A 131 -10.67 6.39 -10.68
CA ASN A 131 -10.22 7.38 -9.72
C ASN A 131 -10.15 6.78 -8.29
N VAL A 132 -9.66 7.57 -7.34
CA VAL A 132 -9.46 7.13 -5.96
C VAL A 132 -10.78 6.80 -5.27
N GLU A 133 -11.82 7.57 -5.53
CA GLU A 133 -13.16 7.41 -4.97
C GLU A 133 -13.80 6.09 -5.41
N ASP A 134 -13.72 5.77 -6.70
CA ASP A 134 -14.24 4.53 -7.27
C ASP A 134 -13.48 3.31 -6.74
N VAL A 135 -12.14 3.40 -6.62
CA VAL A 135 -11.33 2.34 -5.99
C VAL A 135 -11.74 2.13 -4.53
N CYS A 136 -11.96 3.21 -3.78
CA CYS A 136 -12.42 3.15 -2.39
C CYS A 136 -13.74 2.38 -2.26
N VAL A 137 -14.74 2.75 -3.08
CA VAL A 137 -16.06 2.13 -3.10
C VAL A 137 -15.98 0.67 -3.53
N MET A 138 -15.27 0.37 -4.62
CA MET A 138 -15.18 -0.99 -5.15
C MET A 138 -14.48 -1.96 -4.20
N LEU A 139 -13.46 -1.50 -3.47
CA LEU A 139 -12.76 -2.30 -2.45
C LEU A 139 -13.48 -2.31 -1.09
N ASP A 140 -14.55 -1.52 -0.92
CA ASP A 140 -15.32 -1.40 0.32
C ASP A 140 -14.44 -1.02 1.53
N LEU A 141 -13.45 -0.13 1.32
CA LEU A 141 -12.39 0.12 2.31
C LEU A 141 -12.90 0.65 3.64
N MET A 142 -13.99 1.43 3.62
CA MET A 142 -14.64 1.94 4.83
C MET A 142 -15.08 0.80 5.75
N ARG A 143 -15.73 -0.23 5.19
CA ARG A 143 -16.17 -1.39 5.96
C ARG A 143 -15.01 -2.30 6.31
N VAL A 144 -14.10 -2.53 5.36
CA VAL A 144 -13.03 -3.52 5.50
C VAL A 144 -11.96 -3.08 6.49
N CYS A 145 -11.60 -1.80 6.49
CA CYS A 145 -10.61 -1.27 7.42
C CYS A 145 -11.25 -0.87 8.76
N GLY A 146 -12.47 -0.33 8.72
CA GLY A 146 -13.18 0.14 9.91
C GLY A 146 -12.33 1.07 10.78
N GLU A 147 -12.70 1.19 12.05
CA GLU A 147 -12.13 2.19 12.97
C GLU A 147 -10.78 1.82 13.56
N SER A 148 -10.36 0.59 13.34
CA SER A 148 -9.20 -0.01 14.02
C SER A 148 -7.93 0.01 13.18
N ARG A 149 -7.98 0.52 11.94
CA ARG A 149 -6.85 0.48 11.00
C ARG A 149 -6.65 1.82 10.31
N ALA A 150 -5.42 2.31 10.33
CA ALA A 150 -5.03 3.46 9.52
C ALA A 150 -4.90 3.02 8.06
N TRP A 151 -5.48 3.77 7.12
CA TRP A 151 -5.36 3.46 5.70
C TRP A 151 -5.35 4.68 4.80
N PHE A 152 -4.85 4.50 3.57
CA PHE A 152 -4.81 5.54 2.54
C PHE A 152 -4.81 4.91 1.14
N ILE A 153 -5.35 5.62 0.15
CA ILE A 153 -5.23 5.23 -1.28
C ILE A 153 -4.29 6.23 -1.96
N GLN A 154 -3.24 5.72 -2.56
CA GLN A 154 -2.31 6.51 -3.36
C GLN A 154 -2.51 6.18 -4.85
N PRO A 155 -2.97 7.12 -5.69
CA PRO A 155 -2.93 6.94 -7.13
C PRO A 155 -1.48 6.92 -7.60
N CYS A 156 -1.14 5.99 -8.48
CA CYS A 156 0.22 5.84 -8.97
C CYS A 156 0.32 5.16 -10.34
N SER A 157 1.52 5.19 -10.90
CA SER A 157 1.86 4.48 -12.14
C SER A 157 3.26 3.88 -12.03
N ALA A 158 3.31 2.55 -12.03
CA ALA A 158 4.56 1.78 -11.97
C ALA A 158 5.45 1.98 -13.21
N THR A 159 4.88 2.35 -14.36
CA THR A 159 5.61 2.57 -15.62
C THR A 159 6.25 3.96 -15.66
N THR A 160 5.54 4.98 -15.20
CA THR A 160 6.01 6.37 -15.21
C THR A 160 6.76 6.77 -13.94
N GLY A 161 6.54 6.07 -12.82
CA GLY A 161 7.07 6.43 -11.50
C GLY A 161 6.20 7.41 -10.71
N MET A 162 5.13 7.94 -11.31
CA MET A 162 4.23 8.88 -10.65
C MET A 162 3.59 8.25 -9.41
N GLY A 163 3.62 8.96 -8.28
CA GLY A 163 2.94 8.58 -7.04
C GLY A 163 3.63 7.49 -6.21
N LEU A 164 4.76 6.94 -6.67
CA LEU A 164 5.44 5.82 -6.00
C LEU A 164 6.09 6.26 -4.68
N GLU A 165 6.91 7.30 -4.73
CA GLU A 165 7.55 7.84 -3.53
C GLU A 165 6.51 8.32 -2.51
N GLU A 166 5.41 8.93 -2.97
CA GLU A 166 4.29 9.34 -2.12
C GLU A 166 3.64 8.17 -1.40
N GLY A 167 3.44 7.04 -2.09
CA GLY A 167 2.87 5.83 -1.49
C GLY A 167 3.77 5.25 -0.41
N PHE A 168 5.08 5.19 -0.66
CA PHE A 168 6.05 4.67 0.30
C PHE A 168 6.28 5.61 1.48
N ARG A 169 6.33 6.93 1.25
CA ARG A 169 6.34 7.93 2.31
C ARG A 169 5.08 7.85 3.16
N ARG A 170 3.93 7.57 2.53
CA ARG A 170 2.67 7.41 3.24
C ARG A 170 2.71 6.21 4.19
N ILE A 171 3.16 5.03 3.76
CA ILE A 171 3.21 3.88 4.66
C ILE A 171 4.16 4.15 5.83
N VAL A 172 5.32 4.79 5.59
CA VAL A 172 6.25 5.23 6.65
C VAL A 172 5.56 6.14 7.65
N TYR A 173 4.84 7.15 7.18
CA TYR A 173 4.10 8.06 8.04
C TYR A 173 3.04 7.32 8.89
N LEU A 174 2.27 6.41 8.28
CA LEU A 174 1.24 5.65 9.00
C LEU A 174 1.82 4.69 10.04
N MET A 175 3.01 4.13 9.80
CA MET A 175 3.72 3.28 10.77
C MET A 175 4.23 4.05 11.99
N LYS A 176 4.53 5.35 11.84
CA LYS A 176 5.10 6.19 12.90
C LYS A 176 4.05 6.98 13.68
N THR A 177 2.84 7.13 13.13
CA THR A 177 1.83 8.05 13.66
C THR A 177 0.71 7.29 14.36
N PRO A 178 0.32 7.66 15.59
CA PRO A 178 -0.84 7.07 16.25
C PRO A 178 -2.12 7.23 15.41
N LEU A 179 -2.96 6.21 15.39
CA LEU A 179 -4.19 6.16 14.58
C LEU A 179 -5.08 7.41 14.75
N LYS A 180 -5.31 7.86 15.99
CA LYS A 180 -6.11 9.06 16.26
C LYS A 180 -5.55 10.32 15.60
N GLN A 181 -4.22 10.49 15.65
CA GLN A 181 -3.55 11.61 15.01
C GLN A 181 -3.60 11.49 13.49
N THR A 182 -3.40 10.29 12.95
CA THR A 182 -3.54 10.02 11.52
C THR A 182 -4.92 10.39 11.02
N GLN A 183 -5.98 9.99 11.72
CA GLN A 183 -7.35 10.33 11.34
C GLN A 183 -7.57 11.85 11.30
N GLU A 184 -7.04 12.59 12.28
CA GLU A 184 -7.19 14.05 12.34
C GLU A 184 -6.40 14.78 11.25
N ASP A 185 -5.11 14.45 11.07
CA ASP A 185 -4.25 15.08 10.04
C ASP A 185 -4.84 14.93 8.64
N ILE A 186 -5.42 13.76 8.40
CA ILE A 186 -6.05 13.44 7.14
C ILE A 186 -7.37 14.24 6.97
N ARG A 187 -8.22 14.32 8.02
CA ARG A 187 -9.45 15.16 7.98
C ARG A 187 -9.11 16.62 7.66
N VAL A 188 -8.07 17.16 8.28
CA VAL A 188 -7.61 18.55 8.07
C VAL A 188 -7.15 18.76 6.63
N LYS A 189 -6.33 17.85 6.07
CA LYS A 189 -5.85 17.94 4.68
C LYS A 189 -6.96 17.86 3.63
N MET A 190 -8.05 17.14 3.91
CA MET A 190 -9.19 17.09 2.99
C MET A 190 -9.99 18.38 2.99
N ARG A 191 -10.20 18.98 4.16
CA ARG A 191 -10.87 20.28 4.28
C ARG A 191 -10.11 21.39 3.55
N SER A 192 -8.79 21.41 3.66
CA SER A 192 -7.96 22.44 3.00
C SER A 192 -7.90 22.32 1.48
N LYS A 193 -8.20 21.14 0.92
CA LYS A 193 -8.27 20.89 -0.54
C LYS A 193 -9.66 21.09 -1.14
N GLY A 194 -10.64 21.59 -0.38
CA GLY A 194 -11.99 21.87 -0.89
C GLY A 194 -12.85 20.64 -1.16
N PHE A 195 -12.45 19.46 -0.68
CA PHE A 195 -13.31 18.27 -0.75
C PHE A 195 -14.48 18.43 0.22
N SER A 196 -15.69 18.17 -0.27
CA SER A 196 -16.92 18.20 0.54
C SER A 196 -16.79 17.33 1.80
N LEU A 197 -17.34 17.79 2.93
CA LEU A 197 -17.45 17.02 4.17
C LEU A 197 -18.12 15.65 3.97
N THR A 198 -18.95 15.50 2.93
CA THR A 198 -19.57 14.23 2.55
C THR A 198 -18.59 13.25 1.91
N ALA A 199 -17.66 13.74 1.06
CA ALA A 199 -16.56 12.94 0.52
C ALA A 199 -15.51 12.63 1.60
N ALA A 200 -15.26 13.58 2.51
CA ALA A 200 -14.38 13.37 3.68
C ALA A 200 -14.92 12.30 4.64
N LYS A 201 -16.26 12.17 4.76
CA LYS A 201 -16.91 11.08 5.50
C LYS A 201 -16.74 9.71 4.85
N GLN A 202 -16.70 9.66 3.52
CA GLN A 202 -16.62 8.42 2.75
C GLN A 202 -15.21 7.88 2.56
N ILE A 203 -14.18 8.72 2.73
CA ILE A 203 -12.80 8.29 2.55
C ILE A 203 -12.13 8.04 3.91
N ILE A 204 -12.50 8.72 5.02
CA ILE A 204 -11.57 8.77 6.19
C ILE A 204 -12.27 8.64 7.56
N LEU A 205 -13.60 8.66 7.66
CA LEU A 205 -14.25 8.73 8.97
C LEU A 205 -14.81 7.41 9.50
N CYS A 206 -14.02 6.86 10.40
CA CYS A 206 -14.47 6.05 11.52
C CYS A 206 -14.95 6.95 12.66
N GLY A 207 -16.11 6.61 13.22
CA GLY A 207 -16.68 7.13 14.45
C GLY A 207 -17.57 8.36 14.33
N SER A 208 -18.86 8.19 14.62
CA SER A 208 -19.67 9.20 15.33
C SER A 208 -19.46 9.02 16.84
#